data_AF-A0A969IKM3-F1
#
_entry.id   AF-A0A969IKM3-F1
#
_cell.length_a   1.000
_cell.length_b   1.000
_cell.length_c   1.000
_cell.angle_alpha   90.00
_cell.angle_beta   90.00
_cell.angle_gamma   90.00
#
_symmetry.space_group_name_H-M   'P 1'
#
loop_
_entity.id
_entity.type
_entity.pdbx_description
1 polymer ?
#
loop_
_entity_poly.entity_id
_entity_poly.type
_entity_poly.pdbx_seq_one_letter_code
_entity_poly.pdbx_strand_id
1 'polypeptide(L)'
;MDGILSRGAESFFRAQLPESIGRIETVAPTLGQCLHHAAATLLRAGHGAVCLVNSDSPTLPVGYLVTAATTLAAPGDRIVLGPSTDGGYYLIGMKRPHVGLFEDIVWSTDQVLSQTLARAAALGISVVQLPT
;
A
#
# COMPACT_ATOMS: atom_id res chain seq x y z
N MET A 1 -29.30 15.19 4.34
CA MET A 1 -28.55 14.17 5.11
C MET A 1 -27.09 14.39 4.77
N ASP A 2 -26.48 15.31 5.51
CA ASP A 2 -25.18 15.90 5.20
C ASP A 2 -24.08 14.89 5.53
N GLY A 3 -23.49 14.34 4.47
CA GLY A 3 -22.34 13.44 4.56
C GLY A 3 -21.10 14.21 5.02
N ILE A 4 -20.53 13.75 6.12
CA ILE A 4 -19.28 14.23 6.72
C ILE A 4 -18.15 14.03 5.70
N LEU A 5 -17.91 15.05 4.86
CA LEU A 5 -16.65 15.22 4.16
C LEU A 5 -15.75 16.05 5.08
N SER A 6 -14.65 15.47 5.58
CA SER A 6 -13.68 16.20 6.38
C SER A 6 -12.94 17.21 5.50
N ARG A 7 -13.52 18.39 5.27
CA ARG A 7 -12.76 19.57 4.84
C ARG A 7 -11.78 19.92 5.95
N GLY A 8 -10.55 19.40 5.94
CA GLY A 8 -9.62 19.71 7.04
C GLY A 8 -8.15 19.36 6.83
N ALA A 9 -7.82 18.21 6.24
CA ALA A 9 -6.43 17.77 6.23
C ALA A 9 -5.60 18.39 5.10
N GLU A 10 -6.21 18.75 3.96
CA GLU A 10 -5.48 19.25 2.80
C GLU A 10 -4.66 20.52 3.10
N SER A 11 -5.25 21.47 3.84
CA SER A 11 -4.55 22.69 4.25
C SER A 11 -3.38 22.40 5.19
N PHE A 12 -3.52 21.42 6.08
CA PHE A 12 -2.43 20.98 6.95
C PHE A 12 -1.28 20.41 6.12
N PHE A 13 -1.54 19.44 5.24
CA PHE A 13 -0.49 18.83 4.42
C PHE A 13 0.13 19.81 3.42
N ARG A 14 -0.65 20.76 2.88
CA ARG A 14 -0.12 21.82 2.01
C ARG A 14 0.87 22.75 2.73
N ALA A 15 0.62 23.04 4.00
CA ALA A 15 1.49 23.90 4.78
C ALA A 15 2.75 23.19 5.29
N GLN A 16 2.73 21.86 5.42
CA GLN A 16 3.80 21.08 6.06
C GLN A 16 4.68 20.30 5.07
N LEU A 17 4.18 19.98 3.87
CA LEU A 17 4.94 19.21 2.88
C LEU A 17 5.47 20.10 1.74
N PRO A 18 6.71 19.89 1.28
CA PRO A 18 7.23 20.53 0.08
C PRO A 18 6.36 20.25 -1.15
N GLU A 19 6.30 21.18 -2.11
CA GLU A 19 5.58 21.01 -3.38
C GLU A 19 6.10 19.84 -4.22
N SER A 20 7.35 19.43 -4.01
CA SER A 20 7.95 18.26 -4.65
C SER A 20 7.34 16.93 -4.18
N ILE A 21 6.61 16.92 -3.06
CA ILE A 21 5.88 15.74 -2.58
C ILE A 21 4.45 15.81 -3.13
N GLY A 22 4.20 14.97 -4.14
CA GLY A 22 2.86 14.77 -4.68
C GLY A 22 1.89 14.26 -3.61
N ARG A 23 0.62 14.66 -3.71
CA ARG A 23 -0.44 14.29 -2.77
C ARG A 23 -1.59 13.64 -3.51
N ILE A 24 -2.09 12.54 -2.96
CA ILE A 24 -3.27 11.84 -3.46
C ILE A 24 -4.23 11.72 -2.29
N GLU A 25 -5.33 12.48 -2.34
CA GLU A 25 -6.42 12.28 -1.40
C GLU A 25 -7.21 11.04 -1.83
N THR A 26 -7.46 10.15 -0.87
CA THR A 26 -8.23 8.94 -1.14
C THR A 26 -9.32 8.79 -0.09
N VAL A 27 -10.56 8.76 -0.55
CA VAL A 27 -11.74 8.58 0.29
C VAL A 27 -12.56 7.45 -0.31
N ALA A 28 -12.60 6.31 0.39
CA ALA A 28 -13.39 5.15 0.00
C ALA A 28 -13.93 4.42 1.26
N PRO A 29 -15.00 3.63 1.13
CA PRO A 29 -15.60 2.89 2.25
C PRO A 29 -14.65 1.97 3.02
N THR A 30 -13.61 1.43 2.40
CA THR A 30 -12.64 0.53 3.06
C THR A 30 -11.20 0.95 2.82
N LEU A 31 -10.30 0.59 3.75
CA LEU A 31 -8.86 0.81 3.59
C LEU A 31 -8.33 0.14 2.32
N GLY A 32 -8.78 -1.08 2.03
CA GLY A 32 -8.39 -1.78 0.79
C GLY A 32 -8.73 -1.02 -0.48
N GLN A 33 -9.91 -0.38 -0.54
CA GLN A 33 -10.28 0.46 -1.66
C GLN A 33 -9.41 1.72 -1.74
N CYS A 34 -9.02 2.29 -0.60
CA CYS A 34 -8.08 3.41 -0.58
C CYS A 34 -6.69 3.01 -1.10
N LEU A 35 -6.13 1.91 -0.63
CA LEU A 35 -4.83 1.39 -1.07
C LEU A 35 -4.84 1.07 -2.56
N HIS A 36 -5.89 0.40 -3.05
CA HIS A 36 -6.08 0.11 -4.47
C HIS A 36 -6.12 1.40 -5.29
N HIS A 37 -6.91 2.40 -4.87
CA HIS A 37 -7.01 3.67 -5.59
C HIS A 37 -5.66 4.37 -5.68
N ALA A 38 -4.93 4.49 -4.57
CA ALA A 38 -3.61 5.13 -4.55
C ALA A 38 -2.60 4.41 -5.46
N ALA A 39 -2.51 3.07 -5.36
CA ALA A 39 -1.64 2.27 -6.22
C ALA A 39 -2.02 2.42 -7.69
N ALA A 40 -3.30 2.28 -8.03
CA ALA A 40 -3.77 2.37 -9.41
C ALA A 40 -3.56 3.78 -10.00
N THR A 41 -3.69 4.83 -9.20
CA THR A 41 -3.43 6.22 -9.62
C THR A 41 -1.97 6.43 -9.99
N LEU A 42 -1.03 6.00 -9.14
CA LEU A 42 0.40 6.10 -9.43
C LEU A 42 0.82 5.21 -10.62
N LEU A 43 0.31 3.98 -10.71
CA LEU A 43 0.62 3.10 -11.84
C LEU A 43 0.06 3.66 -13.16
N ARG A 44 -1.13 4.25 -13.18
CA ARG A 44 -1.67 4.95 -14.37
C ARG A 44 -0.88 6.20 -14.75
N ALA A 45 -0.21 6.84 -13.79
CA ALA A 45 0.68 7.97 -14.06
C ALA A 45 2.01 7.55 -14.72
N GLY A 46 2.23 6.26 -14.97
CA GLY A 46 3.40 5.74 -15.69
C GLY A 46 4.51 5.20 -14.79
N HIS A 47 4.31 5.13 -13.48
CA HIS A 47 5.27 4.48 -12.59
C HIS A 47 5.29 2.97 -12.82
N GLY A 48 6.49 2.39 -12.95
CA GLY A 48 6.66 0.94 -13.20
C GLY A 48 6.35 0.05 -11.99
N ALA A 49 6.34 0.63 -10.78
CA ALA A 49 5.98 -0.02 -9.53
C ALA A 49 5.59 1.03 -8.48
N VAL A 50 4.88 0.60 -7.43
CA VAL A 50 4.49 1.41 -6.29
C VAL A 50 4.76 0.63 -5.01
N CYS A 51 5.25 1.31 -3.97
CA CYS A 51 5.25 0.84 -2.59
C CYS A 51 4.34 1.73 -1.75
N LEU A 52 3.40 1.12 -1.02
CA LEU A 52 2.60 1.76 0.02
C LEU A 52 3.21 1.39 1.36
N VAL A 53 3.46 2.39 2.21
CA VAL A 53 4.15 2.23 3.50
C VAL A 53 3.29 2.87 4.58
N ASN A 54 3.16 2.20 5.73
CA ASN A 54 2.47 2.76 6.89
C ASN A 54 3.25 3.98 7.46
N SER A 55 2.55 5.03 7.86
CA SER A 55 3.13 6.19 8.54
C SER A 55 3.68 5.87 9.93
N ASP A 56 3.18 4.79 10.56
CA ASP A 56 3.42 4.50 11.98
C ASP A 56 4.67 3.63 12.20
N SER A 57 5.60 3.62 11.24
CA SER A 57 6.84 2.85 11.29
C SER A 57 8.07 3.75 11.16
N PRO A 58 8.31 4.69 12.10
CA PRO A 58 9.41 5.65 12.01
C PRO A 58 10.80 5.00 12.07
N THR A 59 10.90 3.79 12.61
CA THR A 59 12.13 3.01 12.71
C THR A 59 12.34 2.04 11.55
N LEU A 60 11.48 2.07 10.52
CA LEU A 60 11.58 1.18 9.35
C LEU A 60 12.97 1.29 8.71
N PRO A 61 13.75 0.18 8.65
CA PRO A 61 15.07 0.23 8.06
C PRO A 61 15.01 0.59 6.57
N VAL A 62 15.79 1.60 6.16
CA VAL A 62 15.90 2.03 4.75
C VAL A 62 16.29 0.87 3.83
N GLY A 63 17.09 -0.08 4.32
CA GLY A 63 17.46 -1.28 3.57
C GLY A 63 16.27 -2.13 3.12
N TYR A 64 15.15 -2.13 3.86
CA TYR A 64 13.94 -2.85 3.48
C TYR A 64 13.22 -2.15 2.32
N LEU A 65 13.19 -0.82 2.31
CA LEU A 65 12.66 -0.04 1.18
C LEU A 65 13.50 -0.27 -0.09
N VAL A 66 14.84 -0.27 0.03
CA VAL A 66 15.75 -0.56 -1.09
C VAL A 66 15.53 -1.98 -1.62
N THR A 67 15.36 -2.95 -0.72
CA THR A 67 15.09 -4.35 -1.09
C THR A 67 13.75 -4.48 -1.81
N ALA A 68 12.71 -3.80 -1.32
CA ALA A 68 11.39 -3.77 -1.97
C ALA A 68 11.46 -3.20 -3.39
N ALA A 69 12.09 -2.02 -3.55
CA ALA A 69 12.25 -1.37 -4.84
C ALA A 69 13.05 -2.23 -5.83
N THR A 70 14.17 -2.80 -5.39
CA THR A 70 15.01 -3.69 -6.21
C THR A 70 14.24 -4.94 -6.65
N THR A 71 13.48 -5.54 -5.72
CA THR A 71 12.65 -6.71 -6.01
C THR A 71 11.56 -6.41 -7.04
N LEU A 72 10.92 -5.22 -6.96
CA LEU A 72 9.89 -4.81 -7.92
C LEU A 72 10.47 -4.40 -9.29
N ALA A 73 11.70 -3.89 -9.33
CA ALA A 73 12.38 -3.52 -10.57
C ALA A 73 12.68 -4.73 -11.47
N ALA A 74 12.87 -5.92 -10.90
CA ALA A 74 13.12 -7.13 -11.68
C ALA A 74 11.93 -7.49 -12.61
N PRO A 75 12.18 -8.08 -13.80
CA PRO A 75 11.13 -8.50 -14.73
C PRO A 75 10.11 -9.46 -14.12
N GLY A 76 8.90 -9.50 -14.67
CA GLY A 76 7.78 -10.30 -14.12
C GLY A 76 6.92 -9.55 -13.11
N ASP A 77 5.83 -10.18 -12.70
CA ASP A 77 4.85 -9.63 -11.77
C ASP A 77 4.96 -10.30 -10.39
N ARG A 78 4.79 -9.52 -9.33
CA ARG A 78 4.87 -9.96 -7.92
C ARG A 78 4.34 -8.90 -6.97
N ILE A 79 3.97 -9.34 -5.78
CA ILE A 79 3.76 -8.49 -4.61
C ILE A 79 5.00 -8.58 -3.72
N VAL A 80 5.40 -7.46 -3.12
CA VAL A 80 6.35 -7.43 -2.01
C VAL A 80 5.58 -7.04 -0.75
N LEU A 81 5.68 -7.83 0.31
CA LEU A 81 5.09 -7.53 1.62
C LEU A 81 6.20 -7.37 2.66
N GLY A 82 6.10 -6.34 3.49
CA GLY A 82 6.85 -6.21 4.73
C GLY A 82 5.95 -6.56 5.91
N PRO A 83 5.97 -7.79 6.43
CA PRO A 83 5.12 -8.21 7.54
C PRO A 83 5.34 -7.36 8.79
N SER A 84 4.30 -7.08 9.55
CA SER A 84 4.41 -6.51 10.90
C SER A 84 4.10 -7.55 11.97
N THR A 85 4.59 -7.33 13.19
CA THR A 85 4.43 -8.26 14.32
C THR A 85 2.98 -8.36 14.83
N ASP A 86 2.13 -7.40 14.48
CA ASP A 86 0.71 -7.34 14.83
C ASP A 86 -0.20 -8.12 13.85
N GLY A 87 0.38 -8.82 12.86
CA GLY A 87 -0.35 -9.60 11.86
C GLY A 87 -0.78 -8.82 10.62
N GLY A 88 -0.40 -7.54 10.52
CA GLY A 88 -0.52 -6.73 9.30
C GLY A 88 0.75 -6.73 8.43
N TYR A 89 0.95 -5.61 7.75
CA TYR A 89 2.19 -5.30 7.05
C TYR A 89 2.51 -3.81 7.13
N TYR A 90 3.78 -3.46 7.33
CA TYR A 90 4.26 -2.07 7.27
C TYR A 90 4.46 -1.59 5.82
N LEU A 91 4.58 -2.52 4.86
CA LEU A 91 4.79 -2.23 3.44
C LEU A 91 4.04 -3.22 2.56
N ILE A 92 3.42 -2.71 1.49
CA ILE A 92 2.99 -3.51 0.35
C ILE A 92 3.43 -2.84 -0.96
N GLY A 93 4.09 -3.61 -1.83
CA GLY A 93 4.59 -3.13 -3.10
C GLY A 93 4.12 -3.98 -4.28
N MET A 94 3.85 -3.34 -5.43
CA MET A 94 3.28 -4.00 -6.60
C MET A 94 3.58 -3.26 -7.90
N LYS A 95 3.47 -3.97 -9.03
CA LYS A 95 3.64 -3.44 -10.39
C LYS A 95 2.31 -3.28 -11.14
N ARG A 96 1.26 -3.90 -10.62
CA ARG A 96 -0.11 -3.85 -11.14
C ARG A 96 -1.06 -3.69 -9.95
N PRO A 97 -2.18 -3.00 -10.12
CA PRO A 97 -3.07 -2.68 -9.00
C PRO A 97 -3.86 -3.88 -8.47
N HIS A 98 -3.91 -5.00 -9.21
CA HIS A 98 -4.53 -6.28 -8.80
C HIS A 98 -5.83 -6.12 -8.00
N VAL A 99 -6.94 -5.85 -8.70
CA VAL A 99 -8.26 -5.49 -8.11
C VAL A 99 -8.64 -6.40 -6.92
N GLY A 100 -8.49 -7.72 -7.07
CA GLY A 100 -8.86 -8.70 -6.04
C GLY A 100 -7.89 -8.85 -4.86
N LEU A 101 -6.73 -8.18 -4.87
CA LEU A 101 -5.70 -8.34 -3.83
C LEU A 101 -6.18 -7.83 -2.47
N PHE A 102 -7.03 -6.80 -2.49
CA PHE A 102 -7.50 -6.10 -1.29
C PHE A 102 -8.96 -6.43 -0.91
N GLU A 103 -9.56 -7.39 -1.61
CA GLU A 103 -10.97 -7.78 -1.41
C GLU A 103 -11.15 -8.72 -0.21
N ASP A 104 -12.25 -8.52 0.50
CA ASP A 104 -12.65 -9.22 1.73
C ASP A 104 -11.53 -9.40 2.77
N ILE A 105 -10.67 -8.40 2.92
CA ILE A 105 -9.73 -8.33 4.04
C ILE A 105 -10.44 -7.68 5.23
N VAL A 106 -10.37 -8.35 6.38
CA VAL A 106 -10.83 -7.82 7.66
C VAL A 106 -9.73 -6.92 8.22
N TRP A 107 -9.75 -5.66 7.78
CA TRP A 107 -8.76 -4.65 8.16
C TRP A 107 -8.69 -4.42 9.68
N SER A 108 -7.54 -3.95 10.15
CA SER A 108 -7.26 -3.69 11.58
C SER A 108 -7.36 -4.93 12.47
N THR A 109 -6.94 -6.09 11.95
CA THR A 109 -6.85 -7.35 12.67
C THR A 109 -5.49 -8.02 12.44
N ASP A 110 -5.17 -9.03 13.25
CA ASP A 110 -3.98 -9.88 13.10
C ASP A 110 -4.05 -10.85 11.92
N GLN A 111 -5.16 -10.84 11.16
CA GLN A 111 -5.38 -11.69 10.00
C GLN A 111 -5.09 -10.99 8.68
N VAL A 112 -4.75 -9.69 8.69
CA VAL A 112 -4.59 -8.90 7.47
C VAL A 112 -3.52 -9.50 6.54
N LEU A 113 -2.35 -9.88 7.08
CA LEU A 113 -1.27 -10.49 6.30
C LEU A 113 -1.70 -11.83 5.70
N SER A 114 -2.26 -12.72 6.51
CA SER A 114 -2.64 -14.06 6.07
C SER A 114 -3.76 -14.02 5.02
N GLN A 115 -4.73 -13.12 5.18
CA GLN A 115 -5.79 -12.90 4.19
C GLN A 115 -5.22 -12.31 2.89
N THR A 116 -4.29 -11.35 2.97
CA THR A 116 -3.64 -10.78 1.78
C THR A 116 -2.85 -11.85 1.01
N LEU A 117 -2.13 -12.73 1.72
CA LEU A 117 -1.41 -13.85 1.11
C LEU A 117 -2.35 -14.84 0.45
N ALA A 118 -3.49 -15.16 1.08
CA ALA A 118 -4.52 -16.02 0.50
C ALA A 118 -5.11 -15.40 -0.78
N ARG A 119 -5.35 -14.08 -0.80
CA ARG A 119 -5.80 -13.36 -2.01
C ARG A 119 -4.78 -13.41 -3.12
N ALA A 120 -3.51 -13.15 -2.82
CA ALA A 120 -2.43 -13.25 -3.81
C ALA A 120 -2.32 -14.67 -4.39
N ALA A 121 -2.42 -15.70 -3.55
CA ALA A 121 -2.41 -17.09 -3.99
C ALA A 121 -3.60 -17.43 -4.91
N ALA A 122 -4.82 -17.00 -4.54
CA ALA A 122 -6.02 -17.20 -5.36
C ALA A 122 -5.93 -16.52 -6.74
N LEU A 123 -5.19 -15.41 -6.83
CA LEU A 123 -4.93 -14.69 -8.08
C LEU A 123 -3.72 -15.23 -8.86
N GLY A 124 -3.01 -16.24 -8.33
CA GLY A 124 -1.80 -16.79 -8.95
C GLY A 124 -0.61 -15.82 -8.96
N ILE A 125 -0.55 -14.87 -8.01
CA ILE A 125 0.50 -13.85 -7.94
C ILE A 125 1.58 -14.30 -6.96
N SER A 126 2.84 -14.26 -7.39
CA SER A 126 3.97 -14.53 -6.50
C SER A 126 4.14 -13.43 -5.46
N VAL A 127 4.45 -13.81 -4.22
CA VAL A 127 4.71 -12.88 -3.12
C VAL A 127 6.13 -13.06 -2.60
N VAL A 128 6.84 -11.96 -2.41
CA VAL A 128 8.13 -11.89 -1.70
C VAL A 128 7.89 -11.21 -0.37
N GLN A 129 8.33 -11.84 0.73
CA GLN A 129 8.26 -11.24 2.06
C GLN A 129 9.62 -10.68 2.46
N LEU A 130 9.62 -9.44 2.95
CA LEU A 130 10.75 -8.82 3.65
C LEU A 130 10.80 -9.31 5.10
N PRO A 131 11.86 -9.00 5.87
CA PRO A 131 11.87 -9.27 7.29
C PRO A 131 10.76 -8.53 8.05
N THR A 132 10.30 -9.17 9.13
CA THR A 132 9.40 -8.61 10.14
C THR A 132 10.16 -7.71 11.13
#